data_AF-A0A1Y2WIG9-F1
#
_entry.id   AF-A0A1Y2WIG9-F1
#
_cell.length_a   1.000
_cell.length_b   1.000
_cell.length_c   1.000
_cell.angle_alpha   90.00
_cell.angle_beta   90.00
_cell.angle_gamma   90.00
#
_symmetry.space_group_name_H-M   'P 1'
#
loop_
_entity.id
_entity.type
_entity.pdbx_description
1 polymer ?
#
loop_
_entity_poly.entity_id
_entity_poly.type
_entity_poly.pdbx_seq_one_letter_code
_entity_poly.pdbx_strand_id
1 'polypeptide(L)'
;MRFSNPFQSSPHSHLSPDGERIAILLPSGIIIRDTKSLHVIRTIQVSPDLTTGVTCFTWSPSSTRILVATLEQVHVFSAKDGDFHGIARIPSSAAKSTLVNFGATDDEVCIWSPFGIKLTLINFANSQAVEIANPKFYNNAASTAKGYSFRPNTHHFALLTRSSGKDLISIHSPETRGIDRSWYPDTIDAQGLAWTADGRWLVVWESPAQFPRVIFYTSDGHTFKDWRGPLLLASQDMGLQYGAGVRIVTLSPDSRLAAIANASTCICILNMPSMVEAMRLIHPQVIQPKDTLQIWQEQSTLSNTRSSSSPGFVRAAQAVTPQWTASNGLQEPTSGCNLARFDCSSTLLATRLEDAPGTIWIWDISSSDLRAVLMYHNNVTKLEWHPAQPELLLVRCEGEGYASLVSVWDPLSNGPNSIDIAHRSPGSLSGKTHATWLNTVTESAALLFTDDATGMIVSLADLDEDDFVWRDQSAPTSLPSDESQKSMQPPPRVASPSDDVDDSILFDVDDDDTSEPDDTFQFKKFVGR
;
A
#
# COMPACT_ATOMS: atom_id res chain seq x y z
N MET A 1 -17.94 -13.83 15.83
CA MET A 1 -17.34 -13.80 14.47
C MET A 1 -18.15 -14.64 13.49
N ARG A 2 -18.25 -14.19 12.24
CA ARG A 2 -18.88 -14.90 11.12
C ARG A 2 -17.91 -15.03 9.95
N PHE A 3 -17.99 -16.14 9.23
CA PHE A 3 -17.15 -16.42 8.06
C PHE A 3 -18.07 -16.56 6.85
N SER A 4 -17.71 -15.95 5.72
CA SER A 4 -18.39 -16.21 4.46
C SER A 4 -18.06 -17.62 3.94
N ASN A 5 -18.84 -18.12 2.99
CA ASN A 5 -18.39 -19.26 2.19
C ASN A 5 -17.10 -18.88 1.43
N PRO A 6 -16.18 -19.84 1.25
CA PRO A 6 -14.99 -19.60 0.45
C PRO A 6 -15.38 -19.39 -1.02
N PHE A 7 -14.71 -18.45 -1.67
CA PHE A 7 -14.87 -18.19 -3.10
C PHE A 7 -13.53 -18.29 -3.82
N GLN A 8 -13.57 -18.47 -5.14
CA GLN A 8 -12.35 -18.55 -5.96
C GLN A 8 -11.58 -17.21 -5.89
N SER A 9 -10.28 -17.29 -5.67
CA SER A 9 -9.35 -16.16 -5.64
C SER A 9 -8.14 -16.43 -6.54
N SER A 10 -7.21 -15.48 -6.57
CA SER A 10 -5.91 -15.57 -7.23
C SER A 10 -4.88 -14.70 -6.49
N PRO A 11 -3.58 -14.75 -6.86
CA PRO A 11 -2.58 -13.81 -6.35
C PRO A 11 -2.92 -12.33 -6.61
N HIS A 12 -3.83 -12.07 -7.55
CA HIS A 12 -4.30 -10.77 -7.98
C HIS A 12 -5.77 -10.59 -7.57
N SER A 13 -6.01 -10.60 -6.26
CA SER A 13 -7.31 -10.42 -5.64
C SER A 13 -7.27 -9.22 -4.68
N HIS A 14 -8.04 -8.18 -4.98
CA HIS A 14 -7.97 -6.91 -4.25
C HIS A 14 -9.36 -6.33 -3.98
N LEU A 15 -9.53 -5.73 -2.81
CA LEU A 15 -10.69 -4.89 -2.52
C LEU A 15 -10.62 -3.56 -3.27
N SER A 16 -11.79 -3.09 -3.66
CA SER A 16 -11.96 -1.71 -4.06
C SER A 16 -11.69 -0.75 -2.89
N PRO A 17 -11.18 0.46 -3.14
CA PRO A 17 -10.97 1.47 -2.11
C PRO A 17 -12.20 1.83 -1.26
N ASP A 18 -13.40 1.77 -1.84
CA ASP A 18 -14.68 1.96 -1.15
C ASP A 18 -15.13 0.74 -0.31
N GLY A 19 -14.41 -0.38 -0.39
CA GLY A 19 -14.70 -1.61 0.32
C GLY A 19 -15.92 -2.39 -0.19
N GLU A 20 -16.60 -1.94 -1.24
CA GLU A 20 -17.85 -2.54 -1.73
C GLU A 20 -17.64 -3.71 -2.69
N ARG A 21 -16.44 -3.86 -3.27
CA ARG A 21 -16.19 -4.83 -4.35
C ARG A 21 -14.86 -5.54 -4.17
N ILE A 22 -14.77 -6.73 -4.74
CA ILE A 22 -13.54 -7.51 -4.86
C ILE A 22 -13.30 -7.79 -6.34
N ALA A 23 -12.14 -7.44 -6.85
CA ALA A 23 -11.70 -7.82 -8.19
C ALA A 23 -10.70 -8.95 -8.09
N ILE A 24 -10.88 -9.96 -8.94
CA ILE A 24 -10.05 -11.16 -9.00
C ILE A 24 -9.65 -11.36 -10.45
N LEU A 25 -8.35 -11.38 -10.73
CA LEU A 25 -7.84 -11.72 -12.05
C LEU A 25 -7.62 -13.24 -12.15
N LEU A 26 -8.37 -13.91 -13.01
CA LEU A 26 -8.28 -15.33 -13.32
C LEU A 26 -7.77 -15.54 -14.75
N PRO A 27 -7.30 -16.75 -15.10
CA PRO A 27 -6.94 -17.08 -16.48
C PRO A 27 -8.07 -16.87 -17.51
N SER A 28 -9.32 -16.92 -17.06
CA SER A 28 -10.51 -16.70 -17.91
C SER A 28 -10.97 -15.25 -18.01
N GLY A 29 -10.39 -14.32 -17.25
CA GLY A 29 -10.88 -12.94 -17.17
C GLY A 29 -10.80 -12.32 -15.78
N ILE A 30 -11.28 -11.09 -15.68
CA ILE A 30 -11.45 -10.39 -14.40
C ILE A 30 -12.87 -10.65 -13.90
N ILE A 31 -12.99 -11.15 -12.67
CA ILE A 31 -14.27 -11.29 -11.97
C ILE A 31 -14.38 -10.20 -10.93
N ILE A 32 -15.52 -9.53 -10.88
CA ILE A 32 -15.85 -8.51 -9.88
C ILE A 32 -17.04 -8.99 -9.05
N ARG A 33 -16.85 -9.06 -7.74
CA ARG A 33 -17.83 -9.51 -6.76
C ARG A 33 -18.26 -8.39 -5.84
N ASP A 34 -19.48 -8.48 -5.35
CA ASP A 34 -20.00 -7.66 -4.26
C ASP A 34 -19.48 -8.12 -2.90
N THR A 35 -19.08 -7.21 -2.01
CA THR A 35 -18.60 -7.54 -0.64
C THR A 35 -19.71 -7.67 0.39
N LYS A 36 -20.99 -7.61 0.02
CA LYS A 36 -22.11 -7.89 0.94
C LYS A 36 -22.79 -9.22 0.65
N SER A 37 -22.84 -9.62 -0.62
CA SER A 37 -23.50 -10.84 -1.08
C SER A 37 -22.55 -11.89 -1.69
N LEU A 38 -21.30 -11.53 -2.02
CA LEU A 38 -20.32 -12.34 -2.76
C LEU A 38 -20.75 -12.72 -4.18
N HIS A 39 -21.89 -12.23 -4.66
CA HIS A 39 -22.33 -12.47 -6.02
C HIS A 39 -21.39 -11.81 -7.02
N VAL A 40 -21.21 -12.48 -8.15
CA VAL A 40 -20.47 -11.92 -9.30
C VAL A 40 -21.34 -10.85 -9.92
N ILE A 41 -20.88 -9.60 -9.84
CA ILE A 41 -21.55 -8.44 -10.46
C ILE A 41 -21.15 -8.34 -11.92
N ARG A 42 -19.88 -8.60 -12.24
CA ARG A 42 -19.34 -8.45 -13.59
C ARG A 42 -18.22 -9.45 -13.87
N THR A 43 -18.16 -9.90 -15.13
CA THR A 43 -17.06 -10.67 -15.68
C THR A 43 -16.54 -9.95 -16.92
N ILE A 44 -15.24 -9.65 -16.96
CA ILE A 44 -14.57 -8.98 -18.07
C ILE A 44 -13.67 -10.01 -18.74
N GLN A 45 -13.94 -10.30 -20.02
CA GLN A 45 -13.09 -11.16 -20.82
C GLN A 45 -11.80 -10.42 -21.16
N VAL A 46 -10.65 -11.05 -20.95
CA VAL A 46 -9.34 -10.49 -21.28
C VAL A 46 -8.55 -11.51 -22.08
N SER A 47 -7.63 -11.04 -22.93
CA SER A 47 -6.73 -11.93 -23.66
C SER A 47 -5.92 -12.80 -22.68
N PRO A 48 -5.70 -14.09 -22.97
CA PRO A 48 -4.83 -14.95 -22.17
C PRO A 48 -3.46 -14.33 -21.90
N ASP A 49 -2.90 -13.61 -22.87
CA ASP A 49 -1.60 -12.95 -22.75
C ASP A 49 -1.57 -11.94 -21.58
N LEU A 50 -2.67 -11.24 -21.34
CA LEU A 50 -2.81 -10.26 -20.25
C LEU A 50 -2.88 -10.93 -18.87
N THR A 51 -3.29 -12.19 -18.82
CA THR A 51 -3.35 -12.97 -17.56
C THR A 51 -1.99 -13.57 -17.21
N THR A 52 -1.04 -13.59 -18.15
CA THR A 52 0.32 -14.08 -17.94
C THR A 52 1.30 -12.92 -17.77
N GLY A 53 2.22 -13.00 -16.80
CA GLY A 53 3.24 -11.96 -16.61
C GLY A 53 2.71 -10.63 -16.06
N VAL A 54 1.61 -10.66 -15.30
CA VAL A 54 1.00 -9.48 -14.68
C VAL A 54 2.00 -8.80 -13.74
N THR A 55 2.26 -7.53 -13.99
CA THR A 55 3.19 -6.71 -13.22
C THR A 55 2.47 -5.86 -12.18
N CYS A 56 1.23 -5.46 -12.45
CA CYS A 56 0.36 -4.72 -11.57
C CYS A 56 -1.11 -5.08 -11.82
N PHE A 57 -1.87 -5.22 -10.73
CA PHE A 57 -3.32 -5.34 -10.75
C PHE A 57 -3.86 -4.44 -9.63
N THR A 58 -4.63 -3.41 -9.95
CA THR A 58 -5.10 -2.46 -8.93
C THR A 58 -6.42 -1.81 -9.31
N TRP A 59 -7.16 -1.37 -8.29
CA TRP A 59 -8.34 -0.54 -8.45
C TRP A 59 -7.96 0.92 -8.65
N SER A 60 -8.84 1.65 -9.33
CA SER A 60 -8.77 3.10 -9.42
C SER A 60 -9.19 3.77 -8.10
N PRO A 61 -8.75 5.00 -7.83
CA PRO A 61 -9.03 5.68 -6.56
C PRO A 61 -10.52 5.76 -6.20
N SER A 62 -11.42 5.92 -7.19
CA SER A 62 -12.86 5.98 -6.95
C SER A 62 -13.58 4.62 -7.02
N SER A 63 -12.86 3.51 -7.13
CA SER A 63 -13.42 2.16 -7.24
C SER A 63 -14.25 1.89 -8.51
N THR A 64 -14.04 2.68 -9.57
CA THR A 64 -14.80 2.59 -10.82
C THR A 64 -14.07 1.86 -11.93
N ARG A 65 -12.73 1.72 -11.86
CA ARG A 65 -11.91 1.08 -12.88
C ARG A 65 -10.90 0.10 -12.30
N ILE A 66 -10.42 -0.80 -13.16
CA ILE A 66 -9.38 -1.78 -12.87
C ILE A 66 -8.24 -1.60 -13.84
N LEU A 67 -7.02 -1.54 -13.32
CA LEU A 67 -5.79 -1.55 -14.10
C LEU A 67 -5.16 -2.93 -14.07
N VAL A 68 -4.79 -3.43 -15.25
CA VAL A 68 -3.90 -4.59 -15.42
C VAL A 68 -2.70 -4.12 -16.22
N ALA A 69 -1.49 -4.31 -15.69
CA ALA A 69 -0.25 -4.05 -16.42
C ALA A 69 0.53 -5.34 -16.61
N THR A 70 1.18 -5.48 -17.77
CA THR A 70 2.18 -6.49 -18.07
C THR A 70 3.54 -5.80 -18.22
N LEU A 71 4.51 -6.44 -18.86
CA LEU A 71 5.79 -5.81 -19.21
C LEU A 71 5.65 -4.79 -20.35
N GLU A 72 4.71 -5.03 -21.27
CA GLU A 72 4.61 -4.29 -22.53
C GLU A 72 3.34 -3.45 -22.65
N GLN A 73 2.31 -3.74 -21.86
CA GLN A 73 1.01 -3.10 -22.01
C GLN A 73 0.37 -2.75 -20.68
N VAL A 74 -0.42 -1.69 -20.68
CA VAL A 74 -1.34 -1.33 -19.60
C VAL A 74 -2.75 -1.31 -20.16
N HIS A 75 -3.65 -1.99 -19.46
CA HIS A 75 -5.07 -2.05 -19.75
C HIS A 75 -5.85 -1.45 -18.59
N VAL A 76 -6.81 -0.59 -18.89
CA VAL A 76 -7.74 -0.01 -17.91
C VAL A 76 -9.16 -0.37 -18.33
N PHE A 77 -9.87 -1.08 -17.46
CA PHE A 77 -11.24 -1.52 -17.70
C PHE A 77 -12.22 -0.81 -16.78
N SER A 78 -13.45 -0.57 -17.24
CA SER A 78 -14.54 -0.23 -16.33
C SER A 78 -14.88 -1.42 -15.42
N ALA A 79 -15.02 -1.15 -14.13
CA ALA A 79 -15.30 -2.17 -13.13
C ALA A 79 -16.81 -2.46 -12.97
N LYS A 80 -17.66 -1.43 -13.08
CA LYS A 80 -19.09 -1.55 -12.79
C LYS A 80 -19.93 -1.57 -14.06
N ASP A 81 -19.99 -0.44 -14.76
CA ASP A 81 -20.89 -0.23 -15.89
C ASP A 81 -20.14 0.30 -17.13
N GLY A 82 -20.63 -0.03 -18.32
CA GLY A 82 -20.11 0.47 -19.61
C GLY A 82 -18.87 -0.25 -20.12
N ASP A 83 -18.55 -0.04 -21.39
CA ASP A 83 -17.56 -0.81 -22.15
C ASP A 83 -16.22 -0.10 -22.31
N PHE A 84 -15.90 0.83 -21.39
CA PHE A 84 -14.62 1.51 -21.43
C PHE A 84 -13.48 0.50 -21.28
N HIS A 85 -12.56 0.56 -22.25
CA HIS A 85 -11.31 -0.17 -22.26
C HIS A 85 -10.21 0.72 -22.84
N GLY A 86 -9.31 1.20 -21.98
CA GLY A 86 -8.10 1.92 -22.38
C GLY A 86 -6.92 0.98 -22.53
N ILE A 87 -6.11 1.16 -23.59
CA ILE A 87 -4.87 0.42 -23.82
C ILE A 87 -3.73 1.41 -24.03
N ALA A 88 -2.62 1.21 -23.33
CA ALA A 88 -1.38 1.93 -23.57
C ALA A 88 -0.22 0.95 -23.69
N ARG A 89 0.67 1.18 -24.66
CA ARG A 89 1.93 0.43 -24.78
C ARG A 89 2.97 1.04 -23.85
N ILE A 90 3.62 0.19 -23.08
CA ILE A 90 4.84 0.53 -22.35
C ILE A 90 5.97 0.42 -23.36
N PRO A 91 6.71 1.51 -23.66
CA PRO A 91 7.82 1.44 -24.60
C PRO A 91 8.78 0.32 -24.21
N SER A 92 9.12 -0.54 -25.18
CA SER A 92 9.93 -1.72 -24.95
C SER A 92 11.22 -1.35 -24.23
N SER A 93 11.40 -1.93 -23.05
CA SER A 93 12.60 -1.79 -22.24
C SER A 93 13.06 -3.18 -21.84
N ALA A 94 14.37 -3.38 -21.74
CA ALA A 94 14.95 -4.66 -21.31
C ALA A 94 14.55 -5.05 -19.87
N ALA A 95 13.93 -4.15 -19.10
CA ALA A 95 13.56 -4.37 -17.70
C ALA A 95 12.11 -3.95 -17.40
N LYS A 96 11.52 -4.63 -16.41
CA LYS A 96 10.18 -4.34 -15.86
C LYS A 96 10.10 -2.92 -15.30
N SER A 97 8.99 -2.23 -15.59
CA SER A 97 8.63 -0.95 -14.96
C SER A 97 8.66 -1.04 -13.42
N THR A 98 9.28 -0.08 -12.75
CA THR A 98 9.39 -0.08 -11.28
C THR A 98 8.03 0.01 -10.61
N LEU A 99 7.16 0.87 -11.14
CA LEU A 99 5.82 1.12 -10.61
C LEU A 99 4.88 1.45 -11.76
N VAL A 100 3.72 0.80 -11.78
CA VAL A 100 2.57 1.20 -12.59
C VAL A 100 1.39 1.34 -11.64
N ASN A 101 0.73 2.49 -11.63
CA ASN A 101 -0.43 2.71 -10.76
C ASN A 101 -1.35 3.78 -11.37
N PHE A 102 -2.58 3.88 -10.88
CA PHE A 102 -3.42 5.03 -11.18
C PHE A 102 -2.78 6.33 -10.67
N GLY A 103 -3.08 7.42 -11.37
CA GLY A 103 -2.74 8.77 -10.97
C GLY A 103 -3.75 9.36 -10.00
N ALA A 104 -4.02 10.65 -10.14
CA ALA A 104 -4.92 11.36 -9.23
C ALA A 104 -6.40 11.02 -9.45
N THR A 105 -6.73 10.51 -10.63
CA THR A 105 -8.08 10.24 -11.12
C THR A 105 -8.14 8.84 -11.72
N ASP A 106 -9.35 8.34 -12.01
CA ASP A 106 -9.51 7.00 -12.58
C ASP A 106 -9.08 6.93 -14.06
N ASP A 107 -9.00 8.06 -14.76
CA ASP A 107 -8.60 8.09 -16.17
C ASP A 107 -7.10 8.26 -16.35
N GLU A 108 -6.35 8.45 -15.28
CA GLU A 108 -4.92 8.69 -15.33
C GLU A 108 -4.11 7.49 -14.83
N VAL A 109 -3.04 7.16 -15.54
CA VAL A 109 -2.09 6.12 -15.16
C VAL A 109 -0.67 6.68 -15.17
N CYS A 110 0.08 6.35 -14.12
CA CYS A 110 1.49 6.71 -13.97
C CYS A 110 2.37 5.47 -14.14
N ILE A 111 3.39 5.58 -14.99
CA ILE A 111 4.32 4.51 -15.34
C ILE A 111 5.74 4.99 -15.07
N TRP A 112 6.40 4.42 -14.06
CA TRP A 112 7.83 4.65 -13.83
C TRP A 112 8.65 3.65 -14.63
N SER A 113 9.48 4.17 -15.53
CA SER A 113 10.41 3.35 -16.29
C SER A 113 11.45 2.70 -15.35
N PRO A 114 12.06 1.58 -15.76
CA PRO A 114 13.20 1.04 -15.06
C PRO A 114 14.34 2.07 -15.00
N PHE A 115 15.19 1.92 -13.98
CA PHE A 115 16.39 2.73 -13.75
C PHE A 115 16.17 4.24 -13.61
N GLY A 116 14.93 4.69 -13.44
CA GLY A 116 14.63 6.11 -13.19
C GLY A 116 14.84 7.02 -14.39
N ILE A 117 14.76 6.48 -15.61
CA ILE A 117 14.91 7.26 -16.85
C ILE A 117 13.77 8.28 -16.97
N LYS A 118 12.52 7.83 -16.84
CA LYS A 118 11.34 8.70 -16.94
C LYS A 118 10.13 8.17 -16.17
N LEU A 119 9.23 9.10 -15.86
CA LEU A 119 7.85 8.87 -15.48
C LEU A 119 6.96 9.26 -16.66
N THR A 120 6.11 8.37 -17.12
CA THR A 120 5.07 8.65 -18.13
C THR A 120 3.71 8.70 -17.45
N LEU A 121 3.00 9.82 -17.56
CA LEU A 121 1.61 9.97 -17.14
C LEU A 121 0.72 9.92 -18.39
N ILE A 122 -0.26 9.02 -18.39
CA ILE A 122 -1.19 8.82 -19.50
C ILE A 122 -2.59 9.13 -18.99
N ASN A 123 -3.29 10.03 -19.65
CA ASN A 123 -4.69 10.32 -19.41
C ASN A 123 -5.54 9.72 -20.55
N PHE A 124 -6.36 8.73 -20.22
CA PHE A 124 -7.20 8.03 -21.18
C PHE A 124 -8.44 8.82 -21.60
N ALA A 125 -8.90 9.79 -20.80
CA ALA A 125 -10.09 10.59 -21.12
C ALA A 125 -9.84 11.55 -22.29
N ASN A 126 -8.62 12.09 -22.39
CA ASN A 126 -8.24 13.03 -23.46
C ASN A 126 -7.11 12.52 -24.36
N SER A 127 -6.68 11.27 -24.17
CA SER A 127 -5.60 10.61 -24.92
C SER A 127 -4.27 11.39 -24.89
N GLN A 128 -3.99 12.11 -23.81
CA GLN A 128 -2.72 12.82 -23.63
C GLN A 128 -1.72 11.98 -22.84
N ALA A 129 -0.44 12.11 -23.18
CA ALA A 129 0.66 11.54 -22.42
C ALA A 129 1.72 12.63 -22.15
N VAL A 130 2.23 12.65 -20.92
CA VAL A 130 3.29 13.56 -20.47
C VAL A 130 4.44 12.74 -19.90
N GLU A 131 5.66 13.04 -20.35
CA GLU A 131 6.87 12.38 -19.87
C GLU A 131 7.70 13.35 -19.03
N ILE A 132 8.14 12.88 -17.87
CA ILE A 132 8.98 13.63 -16.94
C ILE A 132 10.25 12.83 -16.68
N ALA A 133 11.41 13.40 -17.01
CA ALA A 133 12.70 12.73 -16.87
C ALA A 133 13.22 12.70 -15.43
N ASN A 134 14.08 11.73 -15.15
CA ASN A 134 14.90 11.63 -13.94
C ASN A 134 14.12 11.69 -12.61
N PRO A 135 13.01 10.94 -12.41
CA PRO A 135 12.40 10.80 -11.10
C PRO A 135 13.45 10.31 -10.10
N LYS A 136 13.57 10.96 -8.93
CA LYS A 136 14.63 10.65 -7.97
C LYS A 136 14.52 9.24 -7.40
N PHE A 137 13.29 8.77 -7.16
CA PHE A 137 13.03 7.48 -6.53
C PHE A 137 12.38 6.49 -7.50
N TYR A 138 13.10 5.41 -7.79
CA TYR A 138 12.73 4.43 -8.83
C TYR A 138 13.20 3.00 -8.53
N ASN A 139 13.72 2.70 -7.34
CA ASN A 139 14.30 1.38 -7.06
C ASN A 139 13.25 0.30 -6.81
N ASN A 140 12.13 0.65 -6.16
CA ASN A 140 11.00 -0.22 -5.89
C ASN A 140 9.77 0.63 -5.55
N ALA A 141 8.58 0.01 -5.53
CA ALA A 141 7.32 0.71 -5.26
C ALA A 141 7.33 1.52 -3.94
N ALA A 142 7.89 0.97 -2.86
CA ALA A 142 7.96 1.65 -1.57
C ALA A 142 8.87 2.88 -1.58
N SER A 143 9.98 2.84 -2.33
CA SER A 143 10.86 3.98 -2.54
C SER A 143 10.20 5.02 -3.45
N THR A 144 9.61 4.59 -4.57
CA THR A 144 8.96 5.49 -5.54
C THR A 144 7.83 6.29 -4.90
N ALA A 145 7.04 5.68 -4.01
CA ALA A 145 5.99 6.36 -3.25
C ALA A 145 6.48 7.52 -2.36
N LYS A 146 7.79 7.60 -2.05
CA LYS A 146 8.36 8.74 -1.32
C LYS A 146 8.64 9.95 -2.24
N GLY A 147 8.71 9.73 -3.54
CA GLY A 147 9.15 10.73 -4.51
C GLY A 147 8.05 11.55 -5.14
N TYR A 148 6.78 11.24 -4.88
CA TYR A 148 5.65 11.96 -5.45
C TYR A 148 4.48 12.04 -4.49
N SER A 149 3.59 13.00 -4.72
CA SER A 149 2.34 13.12 -3.96
C SER A 149 1.32 13.93 -4.75
N PHE A 150 0.07 13.47 -4.79
CA PHE A 150 -1.04 14.25 -5.33
C PHE A 150 -1.64 15.12 -4.23
N ARG A 151 -1.81 16.41 -4.52
CA ARG A 151 -2.46 17.34 -3.60
C ARG A 151 -3.94 16.99 -3.48
N PRO A 152 -4.47 16.75 -2.27
CA PRO A 152 -5.88 16.48 -2.06
C PRO A 152 -6.78 17.55 -2.67
N ASN A 153 -7.95 17.15 -3.19
CA ASN A 153 -8.99 17.97 -3.82
C ASN A 153 -8.63 18.68 -5.13
N THR A 154 -7.38 19.10 -5.30
CA THR A 154 -6.95 19.88 -6.48
C THR A 154 -6.15 19.06 -7.47
N HIS A 155 -5.76 17.83 -7.13
CA HIS A 155 -5.04 16.88 -7.98
C HIS A 155 -3.73 17.40 -8.60
N HIS A 156 -3.15 18.48 -8.07
CA HIS A 156 -1.82 18.93 -8.47
C HIS A 156 -0.81 17.84 -8.10
N PHE A 157 0.10 17.54 -9.00
CA PHE A 157 1.07 16.47 -8.81
C PHE A 157 2.42 17.04 -8.40
N ALA A 158 2.87 16.73 -7.19
CA ALA A 158 4.21 17.06 -6.73
C ALA A 158 5.16 15.90 -7.03
N LEU A 159 6.32 16.19 -7.62
CA LEU A 159 7.34 15.20 -7.96
C LEU A 159 8.74 15.69 -7.55
N LEU A 160 9.53 14.77 -7.04
CA LEU A 160 10.95 14.96 -6.77
C LEU A 160 11.78 14.31 -7.89
N THR A 161 12.53 15.13 -8.60
CA THR A 161 13.47 14.70 -9.64
C THR A 161 14.91 14.98 -9.21
N ARG A 162 15.87 14.30 -9.83
CA ARG A 162 17.30 14.55 -9.60
C ARG A 162 18.06 14.60 -10.91
N SER A 163 18.68 15.74 -11.19
CA SER A 163 19.53 15.94 -12.37
C SER A 163 20.88 16.49 -11.94
N SER A 164 21.98 15.90 -12.44
CA SER A 164 23.35 16.30 -12.12
C SER A 164 23.64 16.40 -10.61
N GLY A 165 23.07 15.47 -9.82
CA GLY A 165 23.24 15.42 -8.37
C GLY A 165 22.41 16.43 -7.57
N LYS A 166 21.58 17.26 -8.22
CA LYS A 166 20.71 18.23 -7.55
C LYS A 166 19.26 17.79 -7.56
N ASP A 167 18.61 17.94 -6.40
CA ASP A 167 17.19 17.67 -6.25
C ASP A 167 16.36 18.84 -6.76
N LEU A 168 15.24 18.56 -7.42
CA LEU A 168 14.28 19.54 -7.88
C LEU A 168 12.88 19.06 -7.52
N ILE A 169 12.10 19.92 -6.88
CA ILE A 169 10.67 19.73 -6.69
C ILE A 169 9.95 20.43 -7.83
N SER A 170 8.99 19.75 -8.45
CA SER A 170 8.06 20.34 -9.42
C SER A 170 6.62 20.07 -9.01
N ILE A 171 5.77 21.09 -9.21
CA ILE A 171 4.31 21.01 -9.05
C ILE A 171 3.70 21.10 -10.44
N HIS A 172 2.93 20.07 -10.79
CA HIS A 172 2.31 19.90 -12.09
C HIS A 172 0.81 20.12 -11.98
N SER A 173 0.25 20.80 -12.99
CA SER A 173 -1.17 21.10 -13.09
C SER A 173 -2.03 19.82 -13.11
N PRO A 174 -3.29 19.88 -12.63
CA PRO A 174 -4.19 18.72 -12.59
C PRO A 174 -4.53 18.14 -13.96
N GLU A 175 -4.80 19.00 -14.94
CA GLU A 175 -5.35 18.59 -16.24
C GLU A 175 -4.27 18.29 -17.27
N THR A 176 -3.28 19.17 -17.40
CA THR A 176 -2.28 19.09 -18.48
C THR A 176 -0.96 18.47 -18.03
N ARG A 177 -0.74 18.30 -16.72
CA ARG A 177 0.55 17.93 -16.11
C ARG A 177 1.72 18.84 -16.50
N GLY A 178 1.44 20.03 -17.02
CA GLY A 178 2.42 21.09 -17.22
C GLY A 178 2.98 21.58 -15.88
N ILE A 179 4.23 22.04 -15.87
CA ILE A 179 4.87 22.53 -14.64
C ILE A 179 4.32 23.92 -14.31
N ASP A 180 3.60 24.03 -13.19
CA ASP A 180 3.16 25.32 -12.67
C ASP A 180 4.28 25.99 -11.87
N ARG A 181 5.01 25.21 -11.07
CA ARG A 181 6.10 25.69 -10.21
C ARG A 181 7.20 24.67 -10.12
N SER A 182 8.43 25.12 -9.96
CA SER A 182 9.56 24.28 -9.60
C SER A 182 10.60 25.05 -8.80
N TRP A 183 11.26 24.36 -7.87
CA TRP A 183 12.32 24.95 -7.04
C TRP A 183 13.28 23.88 -6.54
N TYR A 184 14.48 24.32 -6.18
CA TYR A 184 15.45 23.49 -5.48
C TYR A 184 15.09 23.51 -3.99
N PRO A 185 14.78 22.37 -3.36
CA PRO A 185 14.55 22.34 -1.93
C PRO A 185 15.84 22.69 -1.17
N ASP A 186 15.71 23.34 -0.02
CA ASP A 186 16.83 23.63 0.87
C ASP A 186 17.31 22.36 1.61
N THR A 187 17.32 21.19 0.98
CA THR A 187 17.87 19.93 1.50
C THR A 187 19.19 19.61 0.80
N ILE A 188 20.07 18.88 1.46
CA ILE A 188 21.26 18.31 0.82
C ILE A 188 20.85 17.13 -0.07
N ASP A 189 19.96 16.27 0.43
CA ASP A 189 19.47 15.07 -0.22
C ASP A 189 18.04 14.73 0.29
N ALA A 190 17.01 15.25 -0.37
CA ALA A 190 15.62 15.03 0.02
C ALA A 190 15.24 13.54 0.00
N GLN A 191 14.83 12.98 1.14
CA GLN A 191 14.50 11.56 1.29
C GLN A 191 13.03 11.23 0.94
N GLY A 192 12.20 12.26 0.85
CA GLY A 192 10.83 12.15 0.35
C GLY A 192 10.06 13.45 0.47
N LEU A 193 8.86 13.43 -0.11
CA LEU A 193 7.88 14.50 -0.01
C LEU A 193 6.47 13.93 0.19
N ALA A 194 5.58 14.71 0.81
CA ALA A 194 4.17 14.36 0.97
C ALA A 194 3.31 15.62 1.16
N TRP A 195 2.14 15.67 0.53
CA TRP A 195 1.11 16.63 0.90
C TRP A 195 0.43 16.24 2.21
N THR A 196 0.08 17.24 3.02
CA THR A 196 -0.89 17.05 4.11
C THR A 196 -2.26 16.66 3.57
N ALA A 197 -3.06 15.94 4.35
CA ALA A 197 -4.39 15.47 3.90
C ALA A 197 -5.36 16.62 3.63
N ASP A 198 -5.15 17.79 4.25
CA ASP A 198 -5.86 19.03 3.95
C ASP A 198 -5.28 19.82 2.76
N GLY A 199 -4.19 19.34 2.16
CA GLY A 199 -3.51 19.94 1.01
C GLY A 199 -2.91 21.32 1.28
N ARG A 200 -2.75 21.75 2.54
CA ARG A 200 -2.19 23.07 2.87
C ARG A 200 -0.67 23.11 2.75
N TRP A 201 0.02 22.04 3.11
CA TRP A 201 1.48 22.00 3.19
C TRP A 201 2.06 20.87 2.37
N LEU A 202 3.12 21.16 1.62
CA LEU A 202 4.01 20.16 1.06
C LEU A 202 5.17 19.95 2.03
N VAL A 203 5.26 18.76 2.60
CA VAL A 203 6.29 18.38 3.58
C VAL A 203 7.42 17.68 2.85
N VAL A 204 8.65 18.10 3.08
CA VAL A 204 9.87 17.52 2.49
C VAL A 204 10.87 17.27 3.60
N TRP A 205 11.55 16.13 3.60
CA TRP A 205 12.50 15.80 4.66
C TRP A 205 13.84 15.33 4.12
N GLU A 206 14.87 15.54 4.93
CA GLU A 206 16.27 15.27 4.61
C GLU A 206 16.62 13.78 4.77
N SER A 207 17.68 13.34 4.07
CA SER A 207 18.25 11.99 4.18
C SER A 207 18.67 11.61 5.61
N PRO A 208 18.49 10.34 6.03
CA PRO A 208 19.02 9.82 7.28
C PRO A 208 20.54 9.99 7.44
N ALA A 209 21.27 10.15 6.33
CA ALA A 209 22.71 10.37 6.32
C ALA A 209 23.13 11.80 6.72
N GLN A 210 22.17 12.72 6.87
CA GLN A 210 22.38 14.12 7.24
C GLN A 210 21.76 14.42 8.61
N PHE A 211 21.70 15.69 8.99
CA PHE A 211 21.01 16.12 10.21
C PHE A 211 19.49 16.02 10.10
N PRO A 212 18.75 15.84 11.22
CA PRO A 212 17.30 15.81 11.20
C PRO A 212 16.74 17.13 10.69
N ARG A 213 16.06 17.09 9.54
CA ARG A 213 15.44 18.29 8.95
C ARG A 213 14.17 17.95 8.20
N VAL A 214 13.12 18.73 8.47
CA VAL A 214 11.83 18.68 7.78
C VAL A 214 11.41 20.11 7.43
N ILE A 215 11.11 20.33 6.16
CA ILE A 215 10.74 21.63 5.61
C ILE A 215 9.28 21.57 5.16
N PHE A 216 8.53 22.60 5.52
CA PHE A 216 7.13 22.77 5.20
C PHE A 216 7.01 23.90 4.17
N TYR A 217 6.61 23.55 2.96
CA TYR A 217 6.39 24.50 1.88
C TYR A 217 4.89 24.80 1.72
N THR A 218 4.59 26.04 1.38
CA THR A 218 3.32 26.41 0.76
C THR A 218 3.24 25.84 -0.66
N SER A 219 2.04 25.85 -1.25
CA SER A 219 1.86 25.30 -2.61
C SER A 219 2.56 26.07 -3.73
N ASP A 220 2.98 27.30 -3.48
CA ASP A 220 3.77 28.14 -4.39
C ASP A 220 5.30 27.98 -4.18
N GLY A 221 5.74 27.11 -3.27
CA GLY A 221 7.14 26.77 -3.07
C GLY A 221 7.88 27.63 -2.03
N HIS A 222 7.17 28.50 -1.29
CA HIS A 222 7.78 29.26 -0.21
C HIS A 222 7.93 28.43 1.06
N THR A 223 9.09 28.52 1.71
CA THR A 223 9.32 27.89 3.01
C THR A 223 8.49 28.58 4.09
N PHE A 224 7.54 27.86 4.66
CA PHE A 224 6.78 28.31 5.83
C PHE A 224 7.53 27.99 7.12
N LYS A 225 8.07 26.78 7.23
CA LYS A 225 8.84 26.34 8.40
C LYS A 225 9.99 25.40 8.00
N ASP A 226 11.10 25.56 8.70
CA ASP A 226 12.26 24.68 8.67
C ASP A 226 12.48 24.11 10.08
N TRP A 227 12.08 22.85 10.30
CA TRP A 227 12.31 22.13 11.55
C TRP A 227 13.66 21.40 11.46
N ARG A 228 14.56 21.67 12.41
CA ARG A 228 15.97 21.20 12.40
C ARG A 228 16.28 20.24 13.54
N GLY A 229 15.34 19.33 13.81
CA GLY A 229 15.46 18.36 14.88
C GLY A 229 14.74 18.76 16.17
N PRO A 230 14.71 17.84 17.15
CA PRO A 230 13.98 18.04 18.40
C PRO A 230 14.55 19.20 19.23
N LEU A 231 13.68 19.84 20.02
CA LEU A 231 14.07 20.89 20.98
C LEU A 231 15.05 20.35 22.03
N LEU A 232 16.00 21.14 22.51
CA LEU A 232 16.84 20.70 23.62
C LEU A 232 16.08 20.92 24.94
N LEU A 233 15.37 19.90 25.42
CA LEU A 233 14.58 19.97 26.66
C LEU A 233 15.42 19.58 27.87
N ALA A 234 16.38 18.68 27.70
CA ALA A 234 17.36 18.27 28.71
C ALA A 234 18.77 18.13 28.13
N SER A 235 19.79 18.15 28.98
CA SER A 235 21.19 17.90 28.59
C SER A 235 21.41 16.52 27.94
N GLN A 236 20.53 15.56 28.24
CA GLN A 236 20.53 14.22 27.66
C GLN A 236 20.06 14.21 26.20
N ASP A 237 19.34 15.26 25.76
CA ASP A 237 18.83 15.39 24.39
C ASP A 237 19.87 15.90 23.39
N MET A 238 21.06 16.30 23.85
CA MET A 238 22.11 16.82 22.97
C MET A 238 22.47 15.83 21.85
N GLY A 239 22.42 14.53 22.13
CA GLY A 239 22.64 13.48 21.13
C GLY A 239 21.55 13.38 20.06
N LEU A 240 20.34 13.89 20.32
CA LEU A 240 19.22 13.84 19.37
C LEU A 240 19.31 14.92 18.29
N GLN A 241 19.88 16.09 18.62
CA GLN A 241 20.07 17.19 17.66
C GLN A 241 21.17 16.88 16.63
N TYR A 242 22.21 16.15 17.07
CA TYR A 242 23.31 15.69 16.21
C TYR A 242 23.14 14.22 15.78
N GLY A 243 21.97 13.63 16.02
CA GLY A 243 21.66 12.26 15.63
C GLY A 243 21.47 12.13 14.12
N ALA A 244 21.35 10.87 13.66
CA ALA A 244 21.02 10.57 12.27
C ALA A 244 19.72 11.28 11.82
N GLY A 245 19.61 11.55 10.52
CA GLY A 245 18.53 12.32 9.93
C GLY A 245 17.17 11.62 9.92
N VAL A 246 16.24 12.16 9.14
CA VAL A 246 14.84 11.73 9.16
C VAL A 246 14.67 10.42 8.39
N ARG A 247 14.25 9.36 9.08
CA ARG A 247 13.93 8.07 8.47
C ARG A 247 12.48 8.01 7.99
N ILE A 248 11.56 8.49 8.83
CA ILE A 248 10.12 8.42 8.57
C ILE A 248 9.48 9.74 8.96
N VAL A 249 8.61 10.24 8.08
CA VAL A 249 7.61 11.25 8.39
C VAL A 249 6.24 10.60 8.15
N THR A 250 5.38 10.63 9.16
CA THR A 250 3.99 10.18 9.05
C THR A 250 3.08 11.33 9.42
N LEU A 251 2.19 11.72 8.50
CA LEU A 251 1.20 12.77 8.71
C LEU A 251 -0.08 12.15 9.28
N SER A 252 -0.73 12.80 10.23
CA SER A 252 -2.00 12.34 10.76
C SER A 252 -3.13 12.53 9.74
N PRO A 253 -4.15 11.64 9.71
CA PRO A 253 -5.31 11.77 8.85
C PRO A 253 -6.04 13.12 8.95
N ASP A 254 -6.10 13.70 10.15
CA ASP A 254 -6.74 14.99 10.40
C ASP A 254 -5.86 16.22 10.05
N SER A 255 -4.65 15.99 9.54
CA SER A 255 -3.64 17.02 9.23
C SER A 255 -3.20 17.90 10.41
N ARG A 256 -3.44 17.48 11.66
CA ARG A 256 -3.05 18.26 12.85
C ARG A 256 -1.68 17.90 13.37
N LEU A 257 -1.15 16.73 13.04
CA LEU A 257 0.08 16.20 13.60
C LEU A 257 1.02 15.62 12.53
N ALA A 258 2.31 15.66 12.82
CA ALA A 258 3.32 14.91 12.09
C ALA A 258 4.22 14.15 13.07
N ALA A 259 4.31 12.83 12.90
CA ALA A 259 5.28 12.00 13.59
C ALA A 259 6.56 11.90 12.78
N ILE A 260 7.68 12.31 13.38
CA ILE A 260 9.01 12.30 12.78
C ILE A 260 9.88 11.35 13.57
N ALA A 261 10.43 10.35 12.88
CA ALA A 261 11.33 9.39 13.46
C ALA A 261 12.68 9.38 12.75
N ASN A 262 13.74 9.20 13.53
CA ASN A 262 15.11 9.03 13.07
C ASN A 262 15.62 7.63 13.48
N ALA A 263 16.94 7.44 13.47
CA ALA A 263 17.56 6.17 13.91
C ALA A 263 17.56 5.98 15.45
N SER A 264 16.90 6.86 16.21
CA SER A 264 16.79 6.73 17.68
C SER A 264 15.51 5.99 18.10
N THR A 265 15.43 5.70 19.40
CA THR A 265 14.22 5.18 20.05
C THR A 265 13.17 6.26 20.33
N CYS A 266 13.37 7.49 19.85
CA CYS A 266 12.46 8.62 20.07
C CYS A 266 11.73 8.99 18.78
N ILE A 267 10.43 9.26 18.91
CA ILE A 267 9.60 9.87 17.87
C ILE A 267 9.19 11.25 18.34
N CYS A 268 9.44 12.26 17.50
CA CYS A 268 9.02 13.63 17.74
C CYS A 268 7.66 13.86 17.07
N ILE A 269 6.69 14.38 17.82
CA ILE A 269 5.38 14.75 17.28
C ILE A 269 5.33 16.27 17.15
N LEU A 270 5.10 16.75 15.93
CA LEU A 270 4.87 18.17 15.66
C LEU A 270 3.37 18.47 15.58
N ASN A 271 2.96 19.59 16.16
CA ASN A 271 1.68 20.22 15.87
C ASN A 271 1.80 20.95 14.52
N MET A 272 0.97 20.57 13.55
CA MET A 272 1.03 21.07 12.17
C MET A 272 0.60 22.54 12.04
N PRO A 273 -0.49 23.04 12.67
CA PRO A 273 -0.82 24.47 12.65
C PRO A 273 0.34 25.41 13.03
N SER A 274 1.15 25.06 14.03
CA SER A 274 2.31 25.87 14.45
C SER A 274 3.66 25.39 13.92
N MET A 275 3.71 24.15 13.41
CA MET A 275 4.94 23.41 13.07
C MET A 275 5.96 23.42 14.21
N VAL A 276 5.48 23.17 15.44
CA VAL A 276 6.27 23.15 16.67
C VAL A 276 6.13 21.78 17.31
N GLU A 277 7.20 21.31 17.93
CA GLU A 277 7.21 20.07 18.68
C GLU A 277 6.22 20.13 19.84
N ALA A 278 5.26 19.20 19.83
CA ALA A 278 4.24 19.05 20.85
C ALA A 278 4.68 18.07 21.95
N MET A 279 5.28 16.94 21.57
CA MET A 279 5.66 15.87 22.50
C MET A 279 6.71 14.94 21.91
N ARG A 280 7.26 14.07 22.77
CA ARG A 280 8.17 12.98 22.41
C ARG A 280 7.66 11.65 22.93
N LEU A 281 7.75 10.64 22.07
CA LEU A 281 7.42 9.26 22.40
C LEU A 281 8.72 8.45 22.43
N ILE A 282 9.11 7.99 23.62
CA ILE A 282 10.39 7.32 23.86
C ILE A 282 10.14 5.84 24.12
N HIS A 283 10.62 4.99 23.22
CA HIS A 283 10.47 3.54 23.37
C HIS A 283 11.31 3.04 24.56
N PRO A 284 10.68 2.47 25.59
CA PRO A 284 11.40 2.01 26.77
C PRO A 284 12.16 0.70 26.49
N GLN A 285 13.37 0.60 27.02
CA GLN A 285 14.17 -0.64 26.99
C GLN A 285 13.57 -1.73 27.87
N VAL A 286 13.03 -1.35 29.03
CA VAL A 286 12.33 -2.23 29.96
C VAL A 286 10.95 -1.64 30.21
N ILE A 287 9.90 -2.41 29.89
CA ILE A 287 8.51 -1.99 30.02
C ILE A 287 7.99 -2.53 31.36
N GLN A 288 7.68 -1.61 32.28
CA GLN A 288 7.08 -1.95 33.57
C GLN A 288 5.56 -1.95 33.47
N PRO A 289 4.86 -3.00 33.94
CA PRO A 289 3.40 -2.99 34.05
C PRO A 289 2.91 -1.79 34.86
N LYS A 290 1.92 -1.08 34.31
CA LYS A 290 1.16 -0.04 35.00
C LYS A 290 -0.32 -0.36 34.86
N ASP A 291 -1.16 0.25 35.68
CA ASP A 291 -2.61 0.04 35.63
C ASP A 291 -3.20 0.47 34.27
N THR A 292 -2.67 1.55 33.68
CA THR A 292 -3.12 2.12 32.41
C THR A 292 -2.44 1.52 31.17
N LEU A 293 -1.35 0.76 31.36
CA LEU A 293 -0.55 0.19 30.27
C LEU A 293 -0.89 -1.29 30.07
N GLN A 294 -1.34 -1.65 28.87
CA GLN A 294 -1.58 -3.03 28.48
C GLN A 294 -0.31 -3.63 27.87
N ILE A 295 0.21 -4.71 28.44
CA ILE A 295 1.40 -5.41 27.92
C ILE A 295 1.00 -6.83 27.61
N TRP A 296 0.98 -7.19 26.33
CA TRP A 296 0.53 -8.50 25.86
C TRP A 296 1.70 -9.26 25.26
N GLN A 297 1.95 -10.46 25.77
CA GLN A 297 2.95 -11.37 25.25
C GLN A 297 2.26 -12.57 24.62
N GLU A 298 2.62 -12.86 23.38
CA GLU A 298 2.23 -14.10 22.75
C GLU A 298 2.78 -15.29 23.55
N GLN A 299 1.97 -16.34 23.72
CA GLN A 299 2.42 -17.59 24.28
C GLN A 299 2.47 -18.67 23.20
N SER A 300 3.58 -19.43 23.21
CA SER A 300 3.67 -20.65 22.44
C SER A 300 2.78 -21.71 23.08
N THR A 301 1.60 -21.97 22.53
CA THR A 301 0.70 -23.02 22.99
C THR A 301 1.27 -24.39 22.60
N LEU A 302 1.99 -25.04 23.51
CA LEU A 302 2.31 -26.47 23.40
C LEU A 302 1.04 -27.30 23.69
N SER A 303 0.03 -27.25 22.81
CA SER A 303 -1.14 -28.12 22.97
C SER A 303 -0.78 -29.54 22.53
N ASN A 304 -0.65 -30.44 23.50
CA ASN A 304 -0.40 -31.88 23.31
C ASN A 304 -1.62 -32.64 22.73
N THR A 305 -2.53 -31.94 22.06
CA THR A 305 -3.72 -32.43 21.37
C THR A 305 -3.70 -31.85 19.96
N ARG A 306 -3.93 -32.69 18.95
CA ARG A 306 -3.87 -32.37 17.51
C ARG A 306 -4.94 -31.37 17.01
N SER A 307 -5.36 -30.44 17.85
CA SER A 307 -6.19 -29.28 17.49
C SER A 307 -5.27 -28.05 17.50
N SER A 308 -4.95 -27.53 16.32
CA SER A 308 -4.25 -26.25 16.14
C SER A 308 -4.94 -25.19 17.01
N SER A 309 -4.28 -24.79 18.09
CA SER A 309 -4.76 -23.71 18.95
C SER A 309 -4.08 -22.43 18.49
N SER A 310 -4.88 -21.46 18.02
CA SER A 310 -4.40 -20.12 17.68
C SER A 310 -3.57 -19.57 18.86
N PRO A 311 -2.47 -18.85 18.59
CA PRO A 311 -1.60 -18.37 19.66
C PRO A 311 -2.39 -17.43 20.57
N GLY A 312 -2.36 -17.76 21.87
CA GLY A 312 -2.98 -16.96 22.92
C GLY A 312 -2.04 -15.86 23.40
N PHE A 313 -2.61 -14.78 23.91
CA PHE A 313 -1.85 -13.69 24.53
C PHE A 313 -2.10 -13.67 26.03
N VAL A 314 -1.05 -13.38 26.79
CA VAL A 314 -1.14 -13.22 28.25
C VAL A 314 -0.61 -11.87 28.65
N ARG A 315 -1.32 -11.23 29.58
CA ARG A 315 -0.92 -9.93 30.12
C ARG A 315 0.33 -10.08 30.98
N ALA A 316 1.35 -9.26 30.74
CA ALA A 316 2.57 -9.29 31.55
C ALA A 316 2.28 -8.83 32.99
N ALA A 317 2.65 -9.66 33.96
CA ALA A 317 2.54 -9.35 35.38
C ALA A 317 3.84 -8.75 35.97
N GLN A 318 4.95 -8.83 35.22
CA GLN A 318 6.27 -8.35 35.62
C GLN A 318 6.87 -7.49 34.51
N ALA A 319 7.97 -6.79 34.83
CA ALA A 319 8.72 -6.02 33.85
C ALA A 319 9.19 -6.93 32.70
N VAL A 320 9.00 -6.47 31.47
CA VAL A 320 9.38 -7.20 30.25
C VAL A 320 10.35 -6.38 29.41
N THR A 321 11.17 -7.08 28.65
CA THR A 321 12.10 -6.49 27.70
C THR A 321 11.74 -6.99 26.30
N PRO A 322 11.60 -6.09 25.30
CA PRO A 322 11.42 -6.51 23.91
C PRO A 322 12.51 -7.47 23.46
N GLN A 323 12.18 -8.35 22.51
CA GLN A 323 13.18 -9.21 21.88
C GLN A 323 13.98 -8.39 20.87
N TRP A 324 15.09 -7.82 21.35
CA TRP A 324 15.98 -7.01 20.52
C TRP A 324 16.81 -7.90 19.59
N THR A 325 16.91 -7.54 18.31
CA THR A 325 17.82 -8.19 17.37
C THR A 325 19.26 -7.86 17.76
N ALA A 326 20.05 -8.88 18.06
CA ALA A 326 21.46 -8.70 18.38
C ALA A 326 22.23 -8.15 17.17
N SER A 327 23.05 -7.12 17.38
CA SER A 327 24.01 -6.69 16.37
C SER A 327 25.10 -7.75 16.24
N ASN A 328 25.03 -8.57 15.20
CA ASN A 328 26.16 -9.40 14.83
C ASN A 328 27.27 -8.44 14.39
N GLY A 329 28.40 -8.37 15.10
CA GLY A 329 29.44 -7.33 14.96
C GLY A 329 30.11 -7.17 13.58
N LEU A 330 29.57 -7.80 12.53
CA LEU A 330 29.90 -7.63 11.11
C LEU A 330 28.95 -6.66 10.37
N GLN A 331 27.79 -6.30 10.95
CA GLN A 331 26.84 -5.33 10.39
C GLN A 331 26.68 -4.14 11.34
N GLU A 332 26.52 -2.93 10.77
CA GLU A 332 26.11 -1.78 11.56
C GLU A 332 24.76 -2.06 12.22
N PRO A 333 24.58 -1.72 13.51
CA PRO A 333 23.30 -1.93 14.18
C PRO A 333 22.20 -1.11 13.49
N THR A 334 21.25 -1.81 12.88
CA THR A 334 20.05 -1.20 12.32
C THR A 334 19.09 -0.86 13.46
N SER A 335 18.97 0.43 13.80
CA SER A 335 18.12 0.91 14.89
C SER A 335 17.19 2.05 14.43
N GLY A 336 16.14 2.23 15.21
CA GLY A 336 15.14 3.28 15.04
C GLY A 336 13.83 2.81 14.45
N CYS A 337 12.86 3.72 14.42
CA CYS A 337 11.51 3.43 13.96
C CYS A 337 11.49 3.14 12.46
N ASN A 338 10.97 1.97 12.08
CA ASN A 338 10.80 1.57 10.68
C ASN A 338 9.33 1.57 10.24
N LEU A 339 8.39 1.75 11.17
CA LEU A 339 6.97 1.87 10.88
C LEU A 339 6.31 2.78 11.92
N ALA A 340 5.53 3.75 11.44
CA ALA A 340 4.68 4.61 12.25
C ALA A 340 3.35 4.84 11.52
N ARG A 341 2.23 4.66 12.21
CA ARG A 341 0.87 4.79 11.63
C ARG A 341 -0.10 5.34 12.67
N PHE A 342 -0.71 6.47 12.35
CA PHE A 342 -1.84 6.99 13.13
C PHE A 342 -3.09 6.15 12.83
N ASP A 343 -3.95 6.00 13.82
CA ASP A 343 -5.30 5.50 13.60
C ASP A 343 -6.15 6.54 12.85
N CYS A 344 -7.34 6.15 12.39
CA CYS A 344 -8.21 7.05 11.62
C CYS A 344 -8.65 8.30 12.42
N SER A 345 -8.70 8.24 13.76
CA SER A 345 -9.01 9.39 14.61
C SER A 345 -7.81 10.29 14.93
N SER A 346 -6.58 9.89 14.56
CA SER A 346 -5.33 10.56 14.91
C SER A 346 -5.03 10.63 16.41
N THR A 347 -5.70 9.81 17.23
CA THR A 347 -5.54 9.79 18.69
C THR A 347 -4.54 8.73 19.14
N LEU A 348 -4.38 7.66 18.37
CA LEU A 348 -3.39 6.62 18.61
C LEU A 348 -2.32 6.60 17.51
N LEU A 349 -1.09 6.29 17.91
CA LEU A 349 0.02 6.02 17.00
C LEU A 349 0.59 4.63 17.29
N ALA A 350 0.54 3.74 16.30
CA ALA A 350 1.25 2.46 16.35
C ALA A 350 2.64 2.62 15.74
N THR A 351 3.65 2.11 16.44
CA THR A 351 5.06 2.19 16.03
C THR A 351 5.75 0.84 16.16
N ARG A 352 6.76 0.64 15.32
CA ARG A 352 7.65 -0.51 15.38
C ARG A 352 9.08 -0.08 15.09
N LEU A 353 10.01 -0.64 15.84
CA LEU A 353 11.43 -0.43 15.66
C LEU A 353 12.05 -1.52 14.77
N GLU A 354 13.12 -1.16 14.06
CA GLU A 354 13.88 -2.09 13.23
C GLU A 354 14.59 -3.16 14.04
N ASP A 355 15.07 -2.79 15.23
CA ASP A 355 15.78 -3.66 16.18
C ASP A 355 14.85 -4.45 17.10
N ALA A 356 13.53 -4.25 17.02
CA ALA A 356 12.53 -5.04 17.73
C ALA A 356 11.32 -5.35 16.83
N PRO A 357 11.55 -6.10 15.74
CA PRO A 357 10.58 -6.30 14.65
C PRO A 357 9.32 -7.08 15.01
N GLY A 358 9.32 -7.82 16.13
CA GLY A 358 8.15 -8.53 16.68
C GLY A 358 7.35 -7.72 17.71
N THR A 359 7.76 -6.48 18.04
CA THR A 359 7.11 -5.66 19.08
C THR A 359 6.40 -4.45 18.47
N ILE A 360 5.16 -4.22 18.86
CA ILE A 360 4.36 -3.05 18.47
C ILE A 360 4.12 -2.20 19.72
N TRP A 361 4.42 -0.91 19.63
CA TRP A 361 4.08 0.08 20.65
C TRP A 361 2.90 0.91 20.17
N ILE A 362 1.91 1.10 21.04
CA ILE A 362 0.72 1.88 20.76
C ILE A 362 0.68 3.04 21.76
N TRP A 363 0.80 4.25 21.24
CA TRP A 363 0.88 5.49 22.00
C TRP A 363 -0.46 6.20 21.98
N ASP A 364 -0.90 6.69 23.14
CA ASP A 364 -1.96 7.69 23.22
C ASP A 364 -1.34 9.07 23.05
N ILE A 365 -1.74 9.75 21.99
CA ILE A 365 -1.19 11.05 21.63
C ILE A 365 -1.69 12.15 22.57
N SER A 366 -2.93 12.05 23.06
CA SER A 366 -3.51 13.09 23.92
C SER A 366 -2.81 13.13 25.28
N SER A 367 -2.46 11.97 25.83
CA SER A 367 -1.73 11.88 27.10
C SER A 367 -0.21 11.81 26.95
N SER A 368 0.31 11.61 25.73
CA SER A 368 1.74 11.33 25.48
C SER A 368 2.26 10.08 26.20
N ASP A 369 1.38 9.12 26.49
CA ASP A 369 1.72 7.89 27.22
C ASP A 369 1.66 6.64 26.34
N LEU A 370 2.43 5.64 26.73
CA LEU A 370 2.33 4.30 26.14
C LEU A 370 1.04 3.62 26.63
N ARG A 371 0.12 3.33 25.70
CA ARG A 371 -1.19 2.72 25.98
C ARG A 371 -1.12 1.20 25.96
N ALA A 372 -0.44 0.65 24.96
CA ALA A 372 -0.26 -0.79 24.83
C ALA A 372 1.09 -1.18 24.21
N VAL A 373 1.57 -2.38 24.55
CA VAL A 373 2.68 -3.06 23.88
C VAL A 373 2.24 -4.48 23.53
N LEU A 374 2.35 -4.83 22.24
CA LEU A 374 2.02 -6.16 21.73
C LEU A 374 3.32 -6.85 21.30
N MET A 375 3.64 -7.99 21.91
CA MET A 375 4.89 -8.72 21.70
C MET A 375 4.58 -10.08 21.05
N TYR A 376 5.01 -10.24 19.80
CA TYR A 376 4.92 -11.46 19.01
C TYR A 376 6.29 -12.17 18.99
N HIS A 377 6.29 -13.50 18.79
CA HIS A 377 7.54 -14.27 18.63
C HIS A 377 8.18 -14.08 17.25
N ASN A 378 7.38 -13.81 16.23
CA ASN A 378 7.85 -13.60 14.86
C ASN A 378 7.73 -12.14 14.45
N ASN A 379 8.46 -11.75 13.40
CA ASN A 379 8.46 -10.38 12.94
C ASN A 379 7.09 -10.00 12.38
N VAL A 380 6.63 -8.80 12.75
CA VAL A 380 5.39 -8.23 12.22
C VAL A 380 5.60 -7.87 10.75
N THR A 381 4.83 -8.46 9.85
CA THR A 381 4.90 -8.17 8.40
C THR A 381 3.87 -7.15 7.97
N LYS A 382 2.75 -7.06 8.69
CA LYS A 382 1.66 -6.12 8.40
C LYS A 382 1.10 -5.53 9.69
N LEU A 383 0.90 -4.22 9.66
CA LEU A 383 0.23 -3.43 10.70
C LEU A 383 -0.71 -2.45 10.02
N GLU A 384 -2.02 -2.60 10.24
CA GLU A 384 -3.06 -1.82 9.57
C GLU A 384 -4.18 -1.45 10.55
N TRP A 385 -4.34 -0.16 10.84
CA TRP A 385 -5.52 0.35 11.54
C TRP A 385 -6.76 0.22 10.65
N HIS A 386 -7.92 -0.02 11.26
CA HIS A 386 -9.17 0.00 10.53
C HIS A 386 -9.40 1.40 9.93
N PRO A 387 -9.79 1.51 8.64
CA PRO A 387 -9.84 2.79 7.93
C PRO A 387 -10.89 3.75 8.48
N ALA A 388 -11.96 3.23 9.09
CA ALA A 388 -13.10 4.01 9.57
C ALA A 388 -13.46 3.80 11.06
N GLN A 389 -12.83 2.82 11.73
CA GLN A 389 -13.12 2.50 13.13
C GLN A 389 -11.85 2.79 13.94
N PRO A 390 -11.90 3.72 14.91
CA PRO A 390 -10.73 4.07 15.68
C PRO A 390 -10.30 2.89 16.56
N GLU A 391 -9.02 2.88 16.93
CA GLU A 391 -8.41 1.93 17.87
C GLU A 391 -8.44 0.43 17.48
N LEU A 392 -9.00 0.07 16.33
CA LEU A 392 -9.04 -1.31 15.85
C LEU A 392 -7.84 -1.61 14.93
N LEU A 393 -6.98 -2.54 15.34
CA LEU A 393 -5.72 -2.86 14.67
C LEU A 393 -5.68 -4.28 14.13
N LEU A 394 -5.26 -4.45 12.87
CA LEU A 394 -4.92 -5.72 12.26
C LEU A 394 -3.40 -5.91 12.22
N VAL A 395 -2.97 -7.08 12.67
CA VAL A 395 -1.56 -7.47 12.72
C VAL A 395 -1.36 -8.83 12.05
N ARG A 396 -0.29 -8.95 11.27
CA ARG A 396 0.21 -10.23 10.78
C ARG A 396 1.70 -10.35 11.00
N CYS A 397 2.15 -11.59 11.22
CA CYS A 397 3.55 -11.93 11.40
C CYS A 397 4.05 -12.84 10.27
N GLU A 398 5.38 -12.95 10.15
CA GLU A 398 6.02 -13.90 9.24
C GLU A 398 6.04 -15.33 9.79
N GLY A 399 6.35 -16.29 8.90
CA GLY A 399 6.48 -17.71 9.22
C GLY A 399 5.29 -18.54 8.74
N GLU A 400 5.55 -19.79 8.38
CA GLU A 400 4.53 -20.71 7.85
C GLU A 400 3.36 -20.92 8.82
N GLY A 401 3.64 -20.98 10.12
CA GLY A 401 2.61 -21.09 11.17
C GLY A 401 1.72 -19.85 11.33
N TYR A 402 2.09 -18.72 10.72
CA TYR A 402 1.34 -17.46 10.74
C TYR A 402 0.67 -17.17 9.38
N ALA A 403 0.84 -18.04 8.38
CA ALA A 403 0.31 -17.82 7.05
C ALA A 403 -1.24 -17.73 7.05
N SER A 404 -1.91 -18.56 7.85
CA SER A 404 -3.37 -18.55 8.04
C SER A 404 -3.85 -17.62 9.15
N LEU A 405 -2.93 -16.99 9.89
CA LEU A 405 -3.26 -16.29 11.12
C LEU A 405 -3.38 -14.79 10.90
N VAL A 406 -4.46 -14.22 11.42
CA VAL A 406 -4.66 -12.77 11.51
C VAL A 406 -4.95 -12.43 12.96
N SER A 407 -4.18 -11.51 13.54
CA SER A 407 -4.45 -11.01 14.88
C SER A 407 -5.16 -9.67 14.80
N VAL A 408 -6.22 -9.50 15.59
CA VAL A 408 -6.94 -8.24 15.74
C VAL A 408 -6.81 -7.75 17.17
N TRP A 409 -6.53 -6.47 17.37
CA TRP A 409 -6.45 -5.85 18.69
C TRP A 409 -7.30 -4.59 18.76
N ASP A 410 -7.98 -4.41 19.89
CA ASP A 410 -8.61 -3.16 20.30
C ASP A 410 -8.36 -2.96 21.81
N PRO A 411 -8.53 -1.75 22.35
CA PRO A 411 -8.19 -1.49 23.75
C PRO A 411 -9.11 -2.17 24.77
N LEU A 412 -10.30 -2.63 24.36
CA LEU A 412 -11.28 -3.33 25.19
C LEU A 412 -11.01 -4.85 25.21
N SER A 413 -10.25 -5.36 24.25
CA SER A 413 -9.91 -6.77 24.16
C SER A 413 -8.96 -7.22 25.27
N ASN A 414 -9.07 -8.49 25.67
CA ASN A 414 -8.12 -9.15 26.57
C ASN A 414 -6.86 -9.60 25.79
N GLY A 415 -6.27 -8.68 25.04
CA GLY A 415 -5.10 -8.90 24.19
C GLY A 415 -5.47 -9.18 22.74
N PRO A 416 -4.45 -9.28 21.86
CA PRO A 416 -4.68 -9.60 20.45
C PRO A 416 -5.45 -10.90 20.30
N ASN A 417 -6.55 -10.83 19.56
CA ASN A 417 -7.39 -11.97 19.22
C ASN A 417 -6.90 -12.59 17.91
N SER A 418 -6.34 -13.80 18.01
CA SER A 418 -5.76 -14.53 16.90
C SER A 418 -6.82 -15.39 16.20
N ILE A 419 -7.06 -15.11 14.91
CA ILE A 419 -8.04 -15.79 14.07
C ILE A 419 -7.29 -16.73 13.12
N ASP A 420 -7.45 -18.05 13.31
CA ASP A 420 -6.90 -19.07 12.39
C ASP A 420 -7.91 -19.40 11.29
N ILE A 421 -7.54 -19.06 10.06
CA ILE A 421 -8.40 -19.22 8.87
C ILE A 421 -8.25 -20.60 8.23
N ALA A 422 -7.19 -21.36 8.55
CA ALA A 422 -6.88 -22.63 7.88
C ALA A 422 -7.98 -23.70 8.05
N HIS A 423 -8.67 -23.75 9.19
CA HIS A 423 -9.75 -24.74 9.43
C HIS A 423 -11.03 -24.44 8.64
N ARG A 424 -11.12 -23.25 8.04
CA ARG A 424 -12.30 -22.79 7.30
C ARG A 424 -12.04 -22.73 5.80
N SER A 425 -10.79 -22.77 5.34
CA SER A 425 -10.45 -22.88 3.92
C SER A 425 -10.72 -24.30 3.40
N PRO A 426 -11.25 -24.46 2.18
CA PRO A 426 -11.44 -25.76 1.56
C PRO A 426 -10.08 -26.30 1.09
N GLY A 427 -9.35 -26.95 2.00
CA GLY A 427 -8.03 -27.52 1.73
C GLY A 427 -6.87 -26.74 2.39
N SER A 428 -5.65 -27.12 2.03
CA SER A 428 -4.44 -26.41 2.45
C SER A 428 -4.37 -25.04 1.77
N LEU A 429 -3.82 -24.06 2.48
CA LEU A 429 -3.48 -22.77 1.90
C LEU A 429 -2.57 -22.93 0.68
N SER A 430 -2.82 -22.11 -0.33
CA SER A 430 -2.05 -22.06 -1.58
C SER A 430 -1.28 -20.76 -1.69
N GLY A 431 0.04 -20.84 -1.81
CA GLY A 431 0.88 -19.69 -2.13
C GLY A 431 0.85 -18.57 -1.08
N LYS A 432 0.79 -17.31 -1.51
CA LYS A 432 0.95 -16.16 -0.62
C LYS A 432 -0.40 -15.69 -0.08
N THR A 433 -0.50 -15.62 1.25
CA THR A 433 -1.72 -15.13 1.90
C THR A 433 -1.72 -13.62 2.08
N HIS A 434 -2.89 -13.01 1.95
CA HIS A 434 -3.15 -11.58 2.12
C HIS A 434 -4.37 -11.40 3.03
N ALA A 435 -4.32 -10.40 3.90
CA ALA A 435 -5.45 -10.03 4.76
C ALA A 435 -5.55 -8.50 4.85
N THR A 436 -6.74 -7.91 4.72
CA THR A 436 -6.94 -6.45 4.75
C THR A 436 -8.33 -6.11 5.25
N TRP A 437 -8.52 -4.93 5.87
CA TRP A 437 -9.84 -4.51 6.30
C TRP A 437 -10.79 -4.25 5.12
N LEU A 438 -12.08 -4.54 5.33
CA LEU A 438 -13.15 -3.99 4.49
C LEU A 438 -13.32 -2.52 4.88
N ASN A 439 -13.26 -1.63 3.89
CA ASN A 439 -13.54 -0.21 4.09
C ASN A 439 -15.05 0.09 4.01
N THR A 440 -15.88 -0.77 4.62
CA THR A 440 -17.34 -0.61 4.61
C THR A 440 -17.81 0.08 5.87
N VAL A 441 -18.81 0.96 5.74
CA VAL A 441 -19.52 1.56 6.89
C VAL A 441 -20.54 0.55 7.42
N THR A 442 -20.05 -0.57 7.93
CA THR A 442 -20.86 -1.57 8.64
C THR A 442 -20.66 -1.40 10.13
N GLU A 443 -21.66 -1.75 10.94
CA GLU A 443 -21.55 -1.68 12.41
C GLU A 443 -20.42 -2.59 12.92
N SER A 444 -20.30 -3.78 12.34
CA SER A 444 -19.22 -4.71 12.62
C SER A 444 -18.10 -4.63 11.59
N ALA A 445 -16.86 -4.57 12.08
CA ALA A 445 -15.67 -4.67 11.23
C ALA A 445 -15.58 -6.03 10.55
N ALA A 446 -15.07 -6.03 9.32
CA ALA A 446 -14.81 -7.23 8.57
C ALA A 446 -13.48 -7.12 7.82
N LEU A 447 -12.87 -8.24 7.52
CA LEU A 447 -11.63 -8.32 6.75
C LEU A 447 -11.77 -9.32 5.60
N LEU A 448 -11.09 -9.05 4.50
CA LEU A 448 -10.89 -10.03 3.45
C LEU A 448 -9.60 -10.77 3.74
N PHE A 449 -9.65 -12.09 3.68
CA PHE A 449 -8.50 -12.96 3.60
C PHE A 449 -8.48 -13.66 2.24
N THR A 450 -7.32 -13.70 1.59
CA THR A 450 -7.12 -14.42 0.33
C THR A 450 -5.81 -15.17 0.35
N ASP A 451 -5.78 -16.29 -0.35
CA ASP A 451 -4.56 -16.92 -0.83
C ASP A 451 -4.60 -16.99 -2.37
N ASP A 452 -3.68 -17.74 -2.98
CA ASP A 452 -3.56 -17.82 -4.44
C ASP A 452 -4.73 -18.58 -5.12
N ALA A 453 -5.66 -19.16 -4.35
CA ALA A 453 -6.76 -19.98 -4.90
C ALA A 453 -8.14 -19.66 -4.28
N THR A 454 -8.18 -19.20 -3.04
CA THR A 454 -9.37 -19.07 -2.21
C THR A 454 -9.41 -17.71 -1.51
N GLY A 455 -10.60 -17.15 -1.42
CA GLY A 455 -10.89 -15.91 -0.70
C GLY A 455 -12.04 -16.13 0.27
N MET A 456 -12.03 -15.38 1.37
CA MET A 456 -13.07 -15.43 2.39
C MET A 456 -13.16 -14.09 3.12
N ILE A 457 -14.38 -13.67 3.44
CA ILE A 457 -14.61 -12.51 4.29
C ILE A 457 -14.88 -12.99 5.73
N VAL A 458 -14.22 -12.35 6.68
CA VAL A 458 -14.36 -12.63 8.10
C VAL A 458 -14.92 -11.38 8.78
N SER A 459 -16.13 -11.50 9.34
CA SER A 459 -16.75 -10.44 10.13
C SER A 459 -16.50 -10.68 11.62
N LEU A 460 -16.15 -9.62 12.34
CA LEU A 460 -15.91 -9.66 13.78
C LEU A 460 -17.21 -9.63 14.60
N ALA A 461 -18.38 -9.46 13.96
CA ALA A 461 -19.70 -9.44 14.60
C ALA A 461 -19.95 -10.69 15.47
N ASP A 462 -20.65 -10.49 16.59
CA ASP A 462 -21.19 -11.59 17.38
C ASP A 462 -22.34 -12.30 16.63
N LEU A 463 -22.62 -13.56 16.99
CA LEU A 463 -23.54 -14.41 16.24
C LEU A 463 -24.99 -13.90 16.22
N ASP A 464 -25.33 -12.92 17.07
CA ASP A 464 -26.71 -12.45 17.30
C ASP A 464 -27.06 -11.12 16.59
N GLU A 465 -26.12 -10.45 15.92
CA GLU A 465 -26.39 -9.21 15.18
C GLU A 465 -26.56 -9.47 13.66
N ASP A 466 -27.71 -9.06 13.13
CA ASP A 466 -28.14 -9.27 11.74
C ASP A 466 -27.68 -8.10 10.85
N ASP A 467 -26.95 -8.41 9.77
CA ASP A 467 -26.91 -7.60 8.53
C ASP A 467 -26.09 -8.24 7.40
N PHE A 468 -25.14 -9.13 7.71
CA PHE A 468 -24.41 -9.87 6.66
C PHE A 468 -25.18 -11.12 6.21
N VAL A 469 -25.88 -11.00 5.07
CA VAL A 469 -26.54 -12.12 4.41
C VAL A 469 -25.53 -12.87 3.53
N TRP A 470 -24.57 -13.56 4.14
CA TRP A 470 -23.77 -14.58 3.47
C TRP A 470 -24.52 -15.92 3.33
N ARG A 471 -25.86 -15.89 3.33
CA ARG A 471 -26.70 -17.08 3.22
C ARG A 471 -26.88 -17.42 1.75
N ASP A 472 -26.36 -18.58 1.34
CA ASP A 472 -26.76 -19.21 0.09
C ASP A 472 -28.27 -19.44 0.10
N GLN A 473 -28.98 -18.88 -0.88
CA GLN A 473 -30.20 -19.52 -1.34
C GLN A 473 -29.76 -20.82 -2.02
N SER A 474 -30.13 -21.94 -1.43
CA SER A 474 -30.04 -23.26 -2.03
C SER A 474 -30.50 -23.21 -3.49
N ALA A 475 -29.69 -23.75 -4.40
CA ALA A 475 -30.13 -24.07 -5.76
C ALA A 475 -31.51 -24.74 -5.72
N PRO A 476 -32.45 -24.42 -6.63
CA PRO A 476 -33.74 -25.09 -6.63
C PRO A 476 -33.55 -26.56 -7.02
N THR A 477 -33.55 -27.44 -6.02
CA THR A 477 -33.63 -28.88 -6.20
C THR A 477 -35.08 -29.26 -6.48
N SER A 478 -35.44 -29.46 -7.75
CA SER A 478 -36.46 -30.46 -8.14
C SER A 478 -36.46 -30.65 -9.66
N LEU A 479 -35.81 -31.72 -10.12
CA LEU A 479 -36.20 -32.39 -11.36
C LEU A 479 -37.33 -33.37 -11.01
N PRO A 480 -38.51 -33.30 -11.66
CA PRO A 480 -39.34 -34.47 -11.82
C PRO A 480 -38.74 -35.30 -12.96
N SER A 481 -38.45 -36.55 -12.66
CA SER A 481 -38.27 -37.62 -13.63
C SER A 481 -39.49 -37.73 -14.55
N ASP A 482 -39.30 -37.72 -15.86
CA ASP A 482 -40.00 -38.69 -16.69
C ASP A 482 -39.34 -38.92 -18.06
N GLU A 483 -39.39 -40.17 -18.46
CA GLU A 483 -38.87 -40.73 -19.71
C GLU A 483 -39.70 -40.25 -20.92
N SER A 484 -39.04 -39.96 -22.04
CA SER A 484 -39.55 -40.37 -23.35
C SER A 484 -38.52 -40.15 -24.47
N GLN A 485 -38.10 -41.27 -25.06
CA GLN A 485 -37.37 -41.36 -26.32
C GLN A 485 -38.19 -40.80 -27.48
N LYS A 486 -37.54 -40.12 -28.44
CA LYS A 486 -37.68 -40.43 -29.89
C LYS A 486 -36.64 -39.69 -30.78
N SER A 487 -35.86 -40.51 -31.47
CA SER A 487 -35.21 -40.39 -32.80
C SER A 487 -35.47 -39.14 -33.65
N MET A 488 -34.41 -38.55 -34.23
CA MET A 488 -34.19 -38.52 -35.69
C MET A 488 -32.79 -37.99 -36.10
N GLN A 489 -32.29 -38.53 -37.22
CA GLN A 489 -30.95 -38.37 -37.84
C GLN A 489 -30.63 -36.97 -38.40
N PRO A 490 -29.34 -36.67 -38.69
CA PRO A 490 -28.89 -35.39 -39.24
C PRO A 490 -28.78 -35.40 -40.78
N PRO A 491 -28.88 -34.23 -41.44
CA PRO A 491 -28.10 -34.00 -42.67
C PRO A 491 -27.57 -32.53 -42.76
N PRO A 492 -26.87 -32.12 -43.84
CA PRO A 492 -25.42 -32.27 -43.99
C PRO A 492 -24.68 -30.92 -44.21
N ARG A 493 -23.35 -30.98 -44.16
CA ARG A 493 -22.40 -29.90 -44.50
C ARG A 493 -22.57 -29.41 -45.95
N VAL A 494 -22.47 -28.10 -46.15
CA VAL A 494 -22.09 -27.46 -47.43
C VAL A 494 -21.09 -26.34 -47.13
N ALA A 495 -20.12 -26.21 -48.04
CA ALA A 495 -18.87 -25.45 -47.94
C ALA A 495 -19.01 -23.92 -48.05
N SER A 496 -17.97 -23.26 -47.56
CA SER A 496 -17.63 -21.83 -47.59
C SER A 496 -17.44 -21.24 -49.00
N PRO A 497 -17.43 -19.90 -49.13
CA PRO A 497 -16.14 -19.20 -49.19
C PRO A 497 -16.07 -17.87 -48.39
N SER A 498 -14.83 -17.40 -48.29
CA SER A 498 -14.27 -16.16 -47.74
C SER A 498 -15.10 -14.87 -47.89
N ASP A 499 -14.98 -13.98 -46.91
CA ASP A 499 -14.29 -12.68 -47.10
C ASP A 499 -14.06 -11.99 -45.76
N ASP A 500 -12.83 -11.52 -45.59
CA ASP A 500 -12.26 -10.75 -44.48
C ASP A 500 -12.81 -9.32 -44.45
N VAL A 501 -13.07 -8.76 -43.25
CA VAL A 501 -12.70 -7.37 -42.89
C VAL A 501 -12.53 -7.30 -41.35
N ASP A 502 -11.28 -7.12 -40.91
CA ASP A 502 -10.87 -6.82 -39.55
C ASP A 502 -10.49 -5.33 -39.52
N ASP A 503 -11.28 -4.49 -38.85
CA ASP A 503 -10.98 -3.07 -38.64
C ASP A 503 -10.14 -2.91 -37.37
N SER A 504 -8.82 -3.02 -37.52
CA SER A 504 -7.85 -2.61 -36.49
C SER A 504 -6.99 -1.47 -37.03
N ILE A 505 -7.08 -0.30 -36.39
CA ILE A 505 -6.28 0.89 -36.72
C ILE A 505 -4.90 0.72 -36.07
N LEU A 506 -3.94 0.28 -36.88
CA LEU A 506 -2.50 0.29 -36.59
C LEU A 506 -1.91 1.66 -37.00
N PHE A 507 -1.11 2.24 -36.12
CA PHE A 507 -0.22 3.35 -36.48
C PHE A 507 1.18 2.77 -36.75
N ASP A 508 1.59 2.79 -38.01
CA ASP A 508 2.98 2.64 -38.44
C ASP A 508 3.68 4.00 -38.36
N VAL A 509 4.86 4.04 -37.77
CA VAL A 509 5.81 5.14 -37.87
C VAL A 509 7.00 4.58 -38.63
N ASP A 510 7.23 5.14 -39.82
CA ASP A 510 8.32 4.79 -40.73
C ASP A 510 9.68 4.85 -40.03
N ASP A 511 10.45 3.79 -40.21
CA ASP A 511 11.83 3.62 -39.77
C ASP A 511 12.69 3.59 -41.03
N ASP A 512 13.33 4.71 -41.36
CA ASP A 512 14.45 4.75 -42.31
C ASP A 512 15.28 6.02 -42.04
N ASP A 513 16.38 5.89 -41.29
CA ASP A 513 17.67 6.34 -41.81
C ASP A 513 18.82 5.71 -41.03
N THR A 514 19.68 5.02 -41.78
CA THR A 514 20.90 4.39 -41.31
C THR A 514 22.06 5.37 -41.45
N SER A 515 22.71 5.73 -40.34
CA SER A 515 24.08 6.28 -40.40
C SER A 515 24.87 5.95 -39.13
N GLU A 516 26.03 5.33 -39.36
CA GLU A 516 27.05 4.87 -38.41
C GLU A 516 27.60 5.96 -37.45
N PRO A 517 28.21 5.57 -36.32
CA PRO A 517 28.60 6.49 -35.26
C PRO A 517 29.96 7.15 -35.53
N ASP A 518 30.03 8.48 -35.43
CA ASP A 518 31.30 9.21 -35.46
C ASP A 518 31.73 9.62 -34.03
N ASP A 519 32.80 8.99 -33.59
CA ASP A 519 33.54 9.26 -32.36
C ASP A 519 34.42 10.49 -32.56
N THR A 520 34.17 11.58 -31.85
CA THR A 520 35.13 12.70 -31.81
C THR A 520 35.11 13.42 -30.47
N PHE A 521 35.99 12.96 -29.57
CA PHE A 521 36.60 13.82 -28.56
C PHE A 521 37.45 14.91 -29.23
N GLN A 522 37.05 16.18 -29.13
CA GLN A 522 37.97 17.32 -29.32
C GLN A 522 37.78 18.40 -28.25
N PHE A 523 38.80 18.52 -27.40
CA PHE A 523 39.02 19.64 -26.48
C PHE A 523 39.36 20.92 -27.24
N LYS A 524 38.64 22.02 -26.99
CA LYS A 524 39.09 23.37 -27.35
C LYS A 524 39.74 24.06 -26.15
N LYS A 525 41.07 24.22 -26.23
CA LYS A 525 41.87 25.20 -25.49
C LYS A 525 41.49 26.62 -25.94
N PHE A 526 41.26 27.52 -24.99
CA PHE A 526 41.31 28.96 -25.23
C PHE A 526 42.59 29.53 -24.62
N VAL A 527 43.44 30.13 -25.46
CA VAL A 527 44.49 31.08 -25.06
C VAL A 527 44.48 32.23 -26.06
N GLY A 528 44.47 33.46 -25.55
CA GLY A 528 45.07 34.63 -26.19
C GLY A 528 44.09 35.76 -26.49
N ARG A 529 44.02 36.78 -25.62
CA ARG A 529 45.02 37.83 -25.50
C ARG A 529 45.05 38.40 -24.09
#